data_AF-A0A163LD10-F1
#
_entry.id   AF-A0A163LD10-F1
#
_cell.length_a   1.000
_cell.length_b   1.000
_cell.length_c   1.000
_cell.angle_alpha   90.00
_cell.angle_beta   90.00
_cell.angle_gamma   90.00
#
_symmetry.space_group_name_H-M   'P 1'
#
loop_
_entity.id
_entity.type
_entity.pdbx_description
1 polymer ?
#
loop_
_entity_poly.entity_id
_entity_poly.type
_entity_poly.pdbx_seq_one_letter_code
_entity_poly.pdbx_strand_id
1 'polypeptide(L)'
;MEGLFPLGGPLFPDIGITGLVGYALYVLAGIDDQRPEENIREVLSPQGIEWMEKARTLCAGDLGRHIRAERIQLSSLFSRSVWTPRMYDLFREMMQVPVDGYDRPPRVVQSVSDTTVPVALTWAQLVDMRSRGTQFEYQELAGISHGQTTVASMDQTMEFVDRLMR
;
A
#
# COMPACT_ATOMS: atom_id res chain seq x y z
N MET A 1 1.25 1.07 -4.70
CA MET A 1 -0.20 0.73 -4.77
C MET A 1 -0.98 1.78 -5.56
N GLU A 2 -0.43 2.98 -5.77
CA GLU A 2 -1.03 4.08 -6.49
C GLU A 2 -1.46 3.77 -7.92
N GLY A 3 -0.87 2.76 -8.58
CA GLY A 3 -1.30 2.31 -9.90
C GLY A 3 -2.60 1.49 -9.91
N LEU A 4 -3.02 0.93 -8.75
CA LEU A 4 -4.21 0.07 -8.64
C LEU A 4 -5.44 0.82 -8.11
N PHE A 5 -5.25 1.75 -7.18
CA PHE A 5 -6.32 2.57 -6.60
C PHE A 5 -7.20 3.33 -7.61
N PRO A 6 -6.66 3.85 -8.73
CA PRO A 6 -7.45 4.52 -9.76
C PRO A 6 -8.47 3.59 -10.45
N LEU A 7 -8.38 2.27 -10.26
CA LEU A 7 -9.40 1.32 -10.73
C LEU A 7 -10.53 1.13 -9.71
N GLY A 8 -10.41 1.70 -8.50
CA GLY A 8 -11.35 1.55 -7.41
C GLY A 8 -12.77 1.98 -7.82
N GLY A 9 -13.73 1.09 -7.58
CA GLY A 9 -15.11 1.33 -7.94
C GLY A 9 -15.95 0.05 -7.90
N PRO A 10 -17.26 0.15 -8.17
CA PRO A 10 -18.18 -0.98 -8.08
C PRO A 10 -17.84 -2.17 -9.01
N LEU A 11 -16.99 -1.96 -10.02
CA LEU A 11 -16.59 -2.96 -11.01
C LEU A 11 -15.17 -3.51 -10.79
N PHE A 12 -14.50 -3.16 -9.68
CA PHE A 12 -13.14 -3.64 -9.42
C PHE A 12 -13.11 -5.16 -9.26
N PRO A 13 -12.28 -5.91 -10.03
CA PRO A 13 -12.22 -7.36 -9.95
C PRO A 13 -11.44 -7.83 -8.72
N ASP A 14 -11.72 -9.04 -8.25
CA ASP A 14 -10.82 -9.68 -7.27
C ASP A 14 -9.51 -10.10 -7.98
N ILE A 15 -8.41 -9.47 -7.59
CA ILE A 15 -7.07 -9.68 -8.16
C ILE A 15 -6.16 -10.51 -7.23
N GLY A 16 -6.71 -11.09 -6.15
CA GLY A 16 -5.96 -12.00 -5.28
C GLY A 16 -4.90 -11.34 -4.38
N ILE A 17 -4.93 -10.02 -4.22
CA ILE A 17 -4.03 -9.32 -3.29
C ILE A 17 -4.52 -9.50 -1.86
N THR A 18 -3.67 -10.11 -1.03
CA THR A 18 -3.98 -10.39 0.37
C THR A 18 -4.08 -9.08 1.17
N GLY A 19 -5.18 -8.90 1.90
CA GLY A 19 -5.40 -7.73 2.76
C GLY A 19 -5.81 -6.45 2.03
N LEU A 20 -5.99 -6.48 0.71
CA LEU A 20 -6.26 -5.30 -0.13
C LEU A 20 -7.41 -4.43 0.41
N VAL A 21 -8.52 -5.04 0.83
CA VAL A 21 -9.68 -4.32 1.38
C VAL A 21 -9.29 -3.51 2.62
N GLY A 22 -8.50 -4.09 3.52
CA GLY A 22 -8.04 -3.41 4.74
C GLY A 22 -7.14 -2.22 4.42
N TYR A 23 -6.19 -2.39 3.50
CA TYR A 23 -5.32 -1.29 3.07
C TYR A 23 -6.10 -0.18 2.35
N ALA A 24 -7.07 -0.54 1.50
CA ALA A 24 -7.96 0.42 0.87
C ALA A 24 -8.73 1.25 1.90
N LEU A 25 -9.29 0.61 2.92
CA LEU A 25 -10.00 1.31 4.00
C LEU A 25 -9.08 2.25 4.80
N TYR A 26 -7.84 1.86 5.09
CA TYR A 26 -6.89 2.76 5.76
C TYR A 26 -6.51 3.96 4.90
N VAL A 27 -6.34 3.77 3.59
CA VAL A 27 -6.09 4.89 2.66
C VAL A 27 -7.29 5.82 2.60
N LEU A 28 -8.51 5.28 2.47
CA LEU A 28 -9.75 6.07 2.47
C LEU A 28 -9.92 6.87 3.77
N ALA A 29 -9.69 6.22 4.92
CA ALA A 29 -9.75 6.87 6.23
C ALA A 29 -8.69 7.98 6.36
N GLY A 30 -7.47 7.74 5.86
CA GLY A 30 -6.40 8.75 5.84
C GLY A 30 -6.73 9.95 4.96
N ILE A 31 -7.37 9.75 3.80
CA ILE A 31 -7.85 10.84 2.93
C ILE A 31 -8.94 11.64 3.64
N ASP A 32 -9.96 10.97 4.18
CA ASP A 32 -11.07 11.62 4.87
C ASP A 32 -10.60 12.43 6.10
N ASP A 33 -9.47 12.05 6.70
CA ASP A 33 -8.85 12.72 7.85
C ASP A 33 -7.94 13.90 7.46
N GLN A 34 -7.03 13.69 6.50
CA GLN A 34 -5.94 14.63 6.17
C GLN A 34 -6.25 15.54 4.99
N ARG A 35 -7.28 15.20 4.20
CA ARG A 35 -7.70 15.85 2.96
C ARG A 35 -9.24 15.93 2.88
N PRO A 36 -9.95 16.43 3.92
CA PRO A 36 -11.41 16.44 3.97
C PRO A 36 -12.05 17.22 2.81
N GLU A 37 -11.33 18.16 2.20
CA GLU A 37 -11.74 18.90 1.01
C GLU A 37 -11.99 18.02 -0.22
N GLU A 38 -11.42 16.81 -0.26
CA GLU A 38 -11.60 15.85 -1.36
C GLU A 38 -12.93 15.10 -1.27
N ASN A 39 -13.62 15.20 -0.12
CA ASN A 39 -14.94 14.64 0.13
C ASN A 39 -15.10 13.17 -0.35
N ILE A 40 -14.14 12.32 0.02
CA ILE A 40 -14.08 10.91 -0.43
C ILE A 40 -15.34 10.12 -0.07
N ARG A 41 -16.09 10.55 0.95
CA ARG A 41 -17.38 9.95 1.35
C ARG A 41 -18.39 9.90 0.22
N GLU A 42 -18.38 10.84 -0.74
CA GLU A 42 -19.35 10.85 -1.84
C GLU A 42 -19.17 9.71 -2.85
N VAL A 43 -17.98 9.12 -2.94
CA VAL A 43 -17.74 7.97 -3.84
C VAL A 43 -17.95 6.62 -3.13
N LEU A 44 -18.16 6.64 -1.82
CA LEU A 44 -18.38 5.44 -1.01
C LEU A 44 -19.85 5.03 -1.01
N SER A 45 -20.09 3.73 -0.85
CA SER A 45 -21.40 3.21 -0.48
C SER A 45 -21.64 3.42 1.02
N PRO A 46 -22.87 3.25 1.54
CA PRO A 46 -23.11 3.22 2.98
C PRO A 46 -22.22 2.21 3.72
N GLN A 47 -22.00 1.04 3.12
CA GLN A 47 -21.07 0.03 3.64
C GLN A 47 -19.63 0.55 3.61
N GLY A 48 -19.21 1.22 2.53
CA GLY A 48 -17.89 1.85 2.44
C GLY A 48 -17.61 2.83 3.57
N ILE A 49 -18.58 3.70 3.88
CA ILE A 49 -18.47 4.66 4.99
C ILE A 49 -18.36 3.91 6.32
N GLU A 50 -19.23 2.93 6.58
CA GLU A 50 -19.20 2.15 7.82
C GLU A 50 -17.84 1.48 8.04
N TRP A 51 -17.29 0.84 7.01
CA TRP A 51 -16.01 0.15 7.11
C TRP A 51 -14.81 1.09 7.19
N MET A 52 -14.89 2.26 6.56
CA MET A 52 -13.87 3.30 6.70
C MET A 52 -13.83 3.82 8.14
N GLU A 53 -15.00 4.02 8.78
CA GLU A 53 -15.08 4.39 10.20
C GLU A 53 -14.55 3.28 11.11
N LYS A 54 -14.82 2.00 10.82
CA LYS A 54 -14.18 0.88 11.53
C LYS A 54 -12.66 0.96 11.42
N ALA A 55 -12.12 1.24 10.23
CA ALA A 55 -10.68 1.35 10.01
C ALA A 55 -10.02 2.49 10.79
N ARG A 56 -10.74 3.58 11.10
CA ARG A 56 -10.23 4.66 11.97
C ARG A 56 -9.93 4.22 13.40
N THR A 57 -10.56 3.14 13.86
CA THR A 57 -10.52 2.71 15.28
C THR A 57 -9.85 1.35 15.50
N LEU A 58 -9.83 0.50 14.48
CA LEU A 58 -9.30 -0.87 14.59
C LEU A 58 -7.88 -0.96 14.07
N CYS A 59 -7.04 -1.73 14.77
CA CYS A 59 -5.74 -2.16 14.27
C CYS A 59 -5.88 -3.16 13.12
N ALA A 60 -4.84 -3.25 12.26
CA ALA A 60 -4.90 -4.01 11.00
C ALA A 60 -5.29 -5.49 11.19
N GLY A 61 -4.79 -6.12 12.26
CA GLY A 61 -5.12 -7.50 12.58
C GLY A 61 -6.60 -7.70 12.91
N ASP A 62 -7.24 -6.75 13.59
CA ASP A 62 -8.64 -6.83 14.01
C ASP A 62 -9.57 -6.50 12.86
N LEU A 63 -9.29 -5.40 12.16
CA LEU A 63 -10.00 -5.02 10.93
C LEU A 63 -9.99 -6.17 9.92
N GLY A 64 -8.83 -6.79 9.69
CA GLY A 64 -8.69 -7.92 8.77
C GLY A 64 -9.50 -9.16 9.19
N ARG A 65 -9.69 -9.40 10.51
CA ARG A 65 -10.59 -10.48 10.99
C ARG A 65 -12.04 -10.17 10.68
N HIS A 66 -12.49 -8.95 10.93
CA HIS A 66 -13.86 -8.51 10.63
C HIS A 66 -14.16 -8.58 9.12
N ILE A 67 -13.27 -8.05 8.28
CA ILE A 67 -13.40 -8.09 6.81
C ILE A 67 -13.59 -9.53 6.31
N ARG A 68 -12.78 -10.48 6.81
CA ARG A 68 -12.89 -11.90 6.42
C ARG A 68 -14.18 -12.55 6.90
N ALA A 69 -14.60 -12.24 8.13
CA ALA A 69 -15.82 -12.80 8.71
C ALA A 69 -17.07 -12.37 7.92
N GLU A 70 -17.11 -11.10 7.51
CA GLU A 70 -18.23 -10.52 6.76
C GLU A 70 -18.07 -10.62 5.23
N ARG A 71 -16.95 -11.17 4.74
CA ARG A 71 -16.62 -11.36 3.32
C ARG A 71 -16.75 -10.06 2.51
N ILE A 72 -16.22 -8.98 3.08
CA ILE A 72 -16.29 -7.66 2.46
C ILE A 72 -15.44 -7.63 1.20
N GLN A 73 -16.03 -7.17 0.11
CA GLN A 73 -15.38 -7.05 -1.19
C GLN A 73 -14.96 -5.59 -1.41
N LEU A 74 -13.84 -5.37 -2.09
CA LEU A 74 -13.39 -4.01 -2.38
C LEU A 74 -14.42 -3.22 -3.19
N SER A 75 -15.07 -3.88 -4.17
CA SER A 75 -16.07 -3.24 -5.03
C SER A 75 -17.31 -2.77 -4.26
N SER A 76 -17.70 -3.45 -3.18
CA SER A 76 -18.91 -3.09 -2.41
C SER A 76 -18.71 -1.84 -1.55
N LEU A 77 -17.46 -1.40 -1.36
CA LEU A 77 -17.15 -0.16 -0.64
C LEU A 77 -17.51 1.11 -1.43
N PHE A 78 -17.65 1.01 -2.75
CA PHE A 78 -17.82 2.17 -3.63
C PHE A 78 -19.25 2.24 -4.20
N SER A 79 -19.80 3.45 -4.29
CA SER A 79 -21.07 3.71 -4.98
C SER A 79 -20.87 4.13 -6.44
N ARG A 80 -19.70 4.67 -6.76
CA ARG A 80 -19.25 5.08 -8.11
C ARG A 80 -17.74 4.94 -8.22
N SER A 81 -17.19 5.11 -9.42
CA SER A 81 -15.74 5.08 -9.62
C SER A 81 -15.05 6.14 -8.76
N VAL A 82 -13.93 5.78 -8.12
CA VAL A 82 -13.04 6.72 -7.43
C VAL A 82 -12.14 7.48 -8.42
N TRP A 83 -12.04 7.00 -9.67
CA TRP A 83 -11.16 7.57 -10.67
C TRP A 83 -11.57 8.99 -11.04
N THR A 84 -10.66 9.94 -10.78
CA THR A 84 -10.59 11.25 -11.42
C THR A 84 -9.10 11.62 -11.55
N PRO A 85 -8.72 12.56 -12.44
CA PRO A 85 -7.35 13.06 -12.49
C PRO A 85 -6.87 13.60 -11.13
N ARG A 86 -7.74 14.34 -10.42
CA ARG A 86 -7.43 14.85 -9.07
C ARG A 86 -7.17 13.73 -8.07
N MET A 87 -8.02 12.71 -8.06
CA MET A 87 -7.88 11.58 -7.13
C MET A 87 -6.65 10.71 -7.46
N TYR A 88 -6.31 10.57 -8.74
CA TYR A 88 -5.07 9.94 -9.17
C TYR A 88 -3.85 10.68 -8.61
N ASP A 89 -3.80 12.01 -8.77
CA ASP A 89 -2.71 12.84 -8.25
C ASP A 89 -2.64 12.80 -6.73
N LEU A 90 -3.79 12.81 -6.04
CA LEU A 90 -3.87 12.69 -4.59
C LEU A 90 -3.30 11.37 -4.09
N PHE A 91 -3.71 10.25 -4.70
CA PHE A 91 -3.20 8.93 -4.35
C PHE A 91 -1.69 8.84 -4.56
N ARG A 92 -1.17 9.45 -5.63
CA ARG A 92 0.27 9.56 -5.86
C ARG A 92 0.94 10.38 -4.77
N GLU A 93 0.43 11.57 -4.45
CA GLU A 93 0.99 12.44 -3.41
C GLU A 93 1.09 11.73 -2.06
N MET A 94 0.04 10.99 -1.67
CA MET A 94 -0.05 10.36 -0.36
C MET A 94 0.66 9.01 -0.24
N MET A 95 0.77 8.25 -1.33
CA MET A 95 1.29 6.87 -1.28
C MET A 95 2.62 6.66 -2.00
N GLN A 96 3.10 7.63 -2.79
CA GLN A 96 4.37 7.47 -3.48
C GLN A 96 5.51 7.32 -2.49
N VAL A 97 6.40 6.37 -2.78
CA VAL A 97 7.70 6.27 -2.11
C VAL A 97 8.71 7.01 -2.98
N PRO A 98 9.52 7.94 -2.42
CA PRO A 98 10.52 8.68 -3.20
C PRO A 98 11.46 7.75 -3.96
N VAL A 99 11.83 8.15 -5.17
CA VAL A 99 12.78 7.42 -6.02
C VAL A 99 14.14 8.10 -6.09
N ASP A 100 14.28 9.30 -5.53
CA ASP A 100 15.48 10.09 -5.43
C ASP A 100 15.44 10.98 -4.16
N GLY A 101 16.46 11.81 -3.98
CA GLY A 101 16.55 12.74 -2.86
C GLY A 101 17.06 12.15 -1.54
N TYR A 102 17.42 10.86 -1.52
CA TYR A 102 18.05 10.23 -0.36
C TYR A 102 19.47 10.75 -0.14
N ASP A 103 19.80 11.14 1.09
CA ASP A 103 21.15 11.60 1.48
C ASP A 103 22.14 10.43 1.67
N ARG A 104 21.61 9.22 1.89
CA ARG A 104 22.34 7.96 1.94
C ARG A 104 21.56 6.89 1.17
N PRO A 105 22.22 5.86 0.60
CA PRO A 105 21.52 4.80 -0.14
C PRO A 105 20.48 4.12 0.75
N PRO A 106 19.25 3.85 0.29
CA PRO A 106 18.34 2.97 1.00
C PRO A 106 18.66 1.49 0.77
N ARG A 107 18.22 0.64 1.70
CA ARG A 107 18.15 -0.81 1.51
C ARG A 107 16.70 -1.21 1.27
N VAL A 108 16.47 -1.95 0.20
CA VAL A 108 15.15 -2.47 -0.22
C VAL A 108 15.19 -3.99 -0.16
N VAL A 109 14.25 -4.57 0.58
CA VAL A 109 14.11 -6.03 0.69
C VAL A 109 12.69 -6.42 0.30
N GLN A 110 12.56 -7.37 -0.61
CA GLN A 110 11.26 -7.84 -1.09
C GLN A 110 11.27 -9.35 -1.33
N SER A 111 10.19 -10.03 -0.97
CA SER A 111 10.00 -11.43 -1.34
C SER A 111 9.22 -11.55 -2.64
N VAL A 112 9.63 -12.45 -3.53
CA VAL A 112 8.84 -12.82 -4.73
C VAL A 112 7.60 -13.66 -4.38
N SER A 113 7.52 -14.17 -3.16
CA SER A 113 6.36 -14.90 -2.63
C SER A 113 5.39 -13.99 -1.85
N ASP A 114 5.60 -12.68 -1.88
CA ASP A 114 4.72 -11.70 -1.27
C ASP A 114 3.40 -11.56 -2.06
N THR A 115 2.29 -11.92 -1.43
CA THR A 115 0.93 -11.81 -1.98
C THR A 115 0.20 -10.54 -1.56
N THR A 116 0.85 -9.69 -0.77
CA THR A 116 0.31 -8.42 -0.24
C THR A 116 0.81 -7.24 -1.04
N VAL A 117 2.12 -7.20 -1.33
CA VAL A 117 2.75 -6.18 -2.18
C VAL A 117 3.44 -6.89 -3.34
N PRO A 118 2.83 -6.90 -4.54
CA PRO A 118 3.40 -7.60 -5.69
C PRO A 118 4.80 -7.09 -6.04
N VAL A 119 5.78 -8.00 -6.13
CA VAL A 119 7.20 -7.68 -6.38
C VAL A 119 7.43 -6.86 -7.65
N ALA A 120 6.58 -6.99 -8.67
CA ALA A 120 6.66 -6.21 -9.89
C ALA A 120 6.59 -4.69 -9.64
N LEU A 121 5.84 -4.25 -8.62
CA LEU A 121 5.79 -2.84 -8.22
C LEU A 121 7.11 -2.37 -7.62
N THR A 122 7.74 -3.20 -6.77
CA THR A 122 9.07 -2.91 -6.21
C THR A 122 10.11 -2.83 -7.33
N TRP A 123 10.11 -3.76 -8.29
CA TRP A 123 11.03 -3.70 -9.42
C TRP A 123 10.85 -2.45 -10.27
N ALA A 124 9.61 -2.03 -10.54
CA ALA A 124 9.35 -0.78 -11.24
C ALA A 124 9.95 0.42 -10.48
N GLN A 125 9.78 0.48 -9.16
CA GLN A 125 10.38 1.52 -8.32
C GLN A 125 11.91 1.50 -8.38
N LEU A 126 12.55 0.32 -8.33
CA LEU A 126 14.01 0.19 -8.43
C LEU A 126 14.55 0.65 -9.79
N VAL A 127 13.80 0.42 -10.87
CA VAL A 127 14.11 0.96 -12.21
C VAL A 127 14.07 2.49 -12.18
N ASP A 128 13.02 3.08 -11.61
CA ASP A 128 12.89 4.54 -11.49
C ASP A 128 14.03 5.14 -10.65
N MET A 129 14.36 4.50 -9.52
CA MET A 129 15.50 4.90 -8.67
C MET A 129 16.81 4.90 -9.44
N ARG A 130 17.10 3.81 -10.16
CA ARG A 130 18.31 3.71 -10.98
C ARG A 130 18.35 4.76 -12.10
N SER A 131 17.20 5.03 -12.72
CA SER A 131 17.09 6.04 -13.80
C SER A 131 17.41 7.46 -13.31
N ARG A 132 17.21 7.73 -12.02
CA ARG A 132 17.47 9.02 -11.35
C ARG A 132 18.84 9.08 -10.65
N GLY A 133 19.68 8.06 -10.82
CA GLY A 133 21.01 8.00 -10.22
C GLY A 133 21.02 7.61 -8.74
N THR A 134 19.89 7.21 -8.18
CA THR A 134 19.78 6.76 -6.78
C THR A 134 20.48 5.42 -6.60
N GLN A 135 21.46 5.39 -5.71
CA GLN A 135 22.12 4.15 -5.27
C GLN A 135 21.24 3.44 -4.25
N PHE A 136 21.18 2.11 -4.28
CA PHE A 136 20.43 1.31 -3.31
C PHE A 136 21.05 -0.08 -3.14
N GLU A 137 20.84 -0.71 -1.98
CA GLU A 137 21.06 -2.15 -1.80
C GLU A 137 19.72 -2.89 -1.96
N TYR A 138 19.63 -3.84 -2.89
CA TYR A 138 18.43 -4.67 -3.06
C TYR A 138 18.69 -6.12 -2.66
N GLN A 139 17.80 -6.70 -1.86
CA GLN A 139 17.77 -8.13 -1.55
C GLN A 139 16.41 -8.71 -1.93
N GLU A 140 16.45 -9.71 -2.80
CA GLU A 140 15.30 -10.54 -3.11
C GLU A 140 15.27 -11.77 -2.21
N LEU A 141 14.09 -12.11 -1.68
CA LEU A 141 13.82 -13.34 -0.95
C LEU A 141 12.83 -14.22 -1.73
N ALA A 142 12.82 -15.52 -1.45
CA ALA A 142 11.88 -16.48 -2.04
C ALA A 142 11.34 -17.43 -0.97
N GLY A 143 10.08 -17.85 -1.12
CA GLY A 143 9.40 -18.73 -0.16
C GLY A 143 9.02 -18.08 1.17
N ILE A 144 9.24 -16.76 1.30
CA ILE A 144 8.97 -15.98 2.51
C ILE A 144 7.71 -15.14 2.28
N SER A 145 6.75 -15.18 3.21
CA SER A 145 5.55 -14.34 3.12
C SER A 145 5.82 -12.87 3.46
N HIS A 146 4.91 -11.96 3.09
CA HIS A 146 4.99 -10.53 3.39
C HIS A 146 5.44 -10.22 4.84
N GLY A 147 4.72 -10.76 5.82
CA GLY A 147 5.01 -10.50 7.24
C GLY A 147 6.28 -11.16 7.75
N GLN A 148 6.76 -12.21 7.09
CA GLN A 148 8.01 -12.88 7.45
C GLN A 148 9.24 -12.20 6.84
N THR A 149 9.09 -11.44 5.74
CA THR A 149 10.18 -10.74 5.08
C THR A 149 10.94 -9.83 6.03
N THR A 150 10.23 -9.08 6.88
CA THR A 150 10.85 -8.18 7.87
C THR A 150 11.77 -8.92 8.84
N VAL A 151 11.31 -10.04 9.39
CA VAL A 151 12.09 -10.82 10.36
C VAL A 151 13.23 -11.54 9.65
N ALA A 152 12.98 -12.11 8.48
CA ALA A 152 13.96 -12.86 7.70
C ALA A 152 15.15 -12.01 7.22
N SER A 153 14.98 -10.69 7.12
CA SER A 153 16.06 -9.77 6.71
C SER A 153 16.62 -8.92 7.84
N MET A 154 16.20 -9.15 9.10
CA MET A 154 16.53 -8.24 10.20
C MET A 154 18.04 -8.12 10.42
N ASP A 155 18.76 -9.24 10.48
CA ASP A 155 20.21 -9.24 10.74
C ASP A 155 20.97 -8.43 9.67
N GLN A 156 20.69 -8.67 8.39
CA GLN A 156 21.34 -7.93 7.29
C GLN A 156 20.92 -6.46 7.26
N THR A 157 19.70 -6.13 7.67
CA THR A 157 19.26 -4.74 7.85
C THR A 157 20.03 -4.05 8.97
N MET A 158 20.28 -4.73 10.10
CA MET A 158 21.06 -4.17 11.19
C MET A 158 22.53 -3.96 10.80
N GLU A 159 23.13 -4.90 10.07
CA GLU A 159 24.49 -4.73 9.51
C GLU A 159 24.56 -3.57 8.52
N PHE A 160 23.54 -3.39 7.70
CA PHE A 160 23.45 -2.26 6.76
C PHE A 160 23.40 -0.93 7.50
N VAL A 161 22.54 -0.82 8.51
CA VAL A 161 22.44 0.40 9.33
C VAL A 161 23.76 0.68 10.06
N ASP A 162 24.42 -0.33 10.61
CA ASP A 162 25.73 -0.15 11.28
C ASP A 162 26.80 0.40 10.33
N ARG A 163 26.86 -0.09 9.08
CA ARG A 163 27.78 0.46 8.06
C ARG A 163 27.46 1.90 7.69
N LEU A 164 26.19 2.26 7.66
CA LEU A 164 25.69 3.56 7.19
C LEU A 164 25.84 4.68 8.24
N MET A 165 25.95 4.30 9.51
CA MET A 165 26.09 5.21 10.66
C MET A 165 27.54 5.48 11.09
N ARG A 166 28.51 4.81 10.46
CA ARG A 166 29.95 5.07 10.65
C ARG A 166 30.42 6.20 9.75
#